data_AF-A0A9D2GIV3-F1
#
_entry.id   AF-A0A9D2GIV3-F1
#
_cell.length_a   1.000
_cell.length_b   1.000
_cell.length_c   1.000
_cell.angle_alpha   90.00
_cell.angle_beta   90.00
_cell.angle_gamma   90.00
#
_symmetry.space_group_name_H-M   'P 1'
#
loop_
_entity.id
_entity.type
_entity.pdbx_description
1 polymer ?
#
loop_
_entity_poly.entity_id
_entity_poly.type
_entity_poly.pdbx_seq_one_letter_code
_entity_poly.pdbx_strand_id
1 'polypeptide(L)'
;MSPSNKSVQSVIHAKDTEISVLAFTDGRDDFISLTDLAKYRNPDFPGYVIQNWMRIKSTVEFLGLWEQLNNPNFNCLESEVIETGWVELA
;
A
#
# COMPACT_ATOMS: atom_id res chain seq x y z
N MET A 1 2.29 -1.05 -21.65
CA MET A 1 3.18 -0.28 -20.75
C MET A 1 4.25 -1.24 -20.24
N SER A 2 5.52 -0.96 -20.53
CA SER A 2 6.65 -1.75 -20.03
C SER A 2 6.71 -1.67 -18.49
N PRO A 3 7.23 -2.70 -17.79
CA PRO A 3 7.39 -2.61 -16.35
C PRO A 3 8.38 -1.48 -16.06
N SER A 4 7.89 -0.42 -15.44
CA SER A 4 8.72 0.66 -14.91
C SER A 4 9.79 0.03 -14.04
N ASN A 5 11.06 0.26 -14.35
CA ASN A 5 12.18 -0.37 -13.65
C ASN A 5 12.22 0.20 -12.22
N LYS A 6 11.74 -0.57 -11.23
CA LYS A 6 11.72 -0.17 -9.82
C LYS A 6 13.13 -0.33 -9.26
N SER A 7 13.77 0.76 -8.85
CA SER A 7 15.07 0.73 -8.17
C SER A 7 14.88 1.06 -6.70
N VAL A 8 15.46 0.25 -5.80
CA VAL A 8 15.57 0.61 -4.38
C VAL A 8 16.52 1.81 -4.28
N GLN A 9 16.04 2.95 -3.80
CA GLN A 9 16.84 4.18 -3.73
C GLN A 9 17.46 4.38 -2.35
N SER A 10 16.74 4.03 -1.28
CA SER A 10 17.22 4.19 0.09
C SER A 10 16.52 3.22 1.05
N VAL A 11 17.00 3.17 2.30
CA VAL A 11 16.41 2.37 3.38
C VAL A 11 16.18 3.30 4.55
N ILE A 12 14.98 3.24 5.14
CA ILE A 12 14.66 3.92 6.39
C ILE A 12 14.68 2.91 7.54
N HIS A 13 15.03 3.39 8.73
CA HIS A 13 15.04 2.58 9.94
C HIS A 13 13.88 3.03 10.83
N ALA A 14 12.91 2.14 11.04
CA ALA A 14 11.79 2.37 11.94
C ALA A 14 11.82 1.31 13.04
N LYS A 15 12.11 1.74 14.28
CA LYS A 15 12.46 0.84 15.38
C LYS A 15 13.63 -0.06 14.95
N ASP A 16 13.46 -1.38 15.02
CA ASP A 16 14.46 -2.39 14.65
C ASP A 16 14.18 -3.00 13.25
N THR A 17 13.49 -2.27 12.37
CA THR A 17 13.14 -2.74 11.02
C THR A 17 13.72 -1.81 9.96
N GLU A 18 14.49 -2.41 9.06
CA GLU A 18 14.90 -1.80 7.80
C GLU A 18 13.74 -1.87 6.81
N ILE A 19 13.35 -0.72 6.26
CA ILE A 19 12.24 -0.62 5.31
C ILE A 19 12.77 0.01 4.03
N SER A 20 12.64 -0.73 2.92
CA SER A 20 13.08 -0.25 1.61
C SER A 20 12.20 0.91 1.13
N VAL A 21 12.82 1.96 0.61
CA VAL A 21 12.17 3.04 -0.13
C VAL A 21 12.38 2.78 -1.62
N LEU A 22 11.27 2.63 -2.32
CA LEU A 22 11.18 2.35 -3.74
C LEU A 22 10.94 3.65 -4.48
N ALA A 23 11.87 4.01 -5.36
CA ALA A 23 11.74 5.20 -6.17
C ALA A 23 11.43 4.84 -7.62
N PHE A 24 10.65 5.68 -8.26
CA PHE A 24 10.36 5.57 -9.67
C PHE A 24 11.27 6.52 -10.46
N THR A 25 11.91 5.98 -11.50
CA THR A 25 12.90 6.71 -12.33
C THR A 25 12.32 7.90 -13.10
N ASP A 26 11.00 8.09 -13.09
CA ASP A 26 10.31 9.18 -13.78
C ASP A 26 9.91 10.36 -12.86
N GLY A 27 10.45 10.42 -11.64
CA GLY A 27 10.22 11.53 -10.71
C GLY A 27 8.85 11.48 -10.03
N ARG A 28 8.19 10.32 -10.01
CA ARG A 28 7.03 10.04 -9.15
C ARG A 28 7.45 9.93 -7.68
N ASP A 29 6.46 9.94 -6.80
CA ASP A 29 6.63 9.87 -5.35
C ASP A 29 7.44 8.65 -4.90
N ASP A 30 8.13 8.81 -3.77
CA ASP A 30 8.84 7.73 -3.09
C ASP A 30 7.85 6.84 -2.34
N PHE A 31 7.97 5.51 -2.50
CA PHE A 31 7.09 4.54 -1.86
C PHE A 31 7.81 3.74 -0.80
N ILE A 32 7.14 3.49 0.32
CA ILE A 32 7.65 2.64 1.39
C ILE A 32 7.22 1.18 1.14
N SER A 33 8.14 0.23 1.28
CA SER A 33 7.88 -1.20 1.13
C SER A 33 6.96 -1.74 2.24
N LEU A 34 5.69 -1.97 1.90
CA LEU A 34 4.72 -2.58 2.82
C LEU A 34 5.12 -4.01 3.23
N THR A 35 5.80 -4.74 2.36
CA THR A 35 6.31 -6.09 2.68
C THR A 35 7.38 -6.05 3.76
N ASP A 36 8.28 -5.07 3.72
CA ASP A 36 9.31 -4.93 4.76
C ASP A 36 8.68 -4.52 6.10
N LEU A 37 7.66 -3.66 6.07
CA LEU A 37 6.86 -3.36 7.27
C LEU A 37 6.14 -4.61 7.82
N ALA A 38 5.62 -5.47 6.96
CA ALA A 38 4.94 -6.69 7.37
C ALA A 38 5.89 -7.73 7.98
N LYS A 39 7.15 -7.79 7.53
CA LYS A 39 8.17 -8.70 8.08
C LYS A 39 8.44 -8.42 9.56
N TYR A 40 8.30 -7.18 10.02
CA TYR A 40 8.39 -6.86 11.45
C TYR A 40 7.37 -7.66 12.29
N ARG A 41 6.17 -7.90 11.75
CA ARG A 41 5.11 -8.63 12.46
C ARG A 41 5.24 -10.14 12.30
N ASN A 42 5.57 -10.61 11.09
CA ASN A 42 5.81 -12.01 10.78
C ASN A 42 6.77 -12.10 9.57
N PRO A 43 8.06 -12.45 9.79
CA PRO A 43 9.04 -12.52 8.72
C PRO A 43 8.82 -13.72 7.79
N ASP A 44 8.23 -14.81 8.27
CA ASP A 44 7.99 -16.03 7.50
C ASP A 44 6.80 -15.89 6.55
N PHE A 45 5.75 -15.16 6.99
CA PHE A 45 4.50 -15.00 6.25
C PHE A 45 4.03 -13.53 6.16
N PRO A 46 4.84 -12.60 5.60
CA PRO A 46 4.48 -11.19 5.52
C PRO A 46 3.23 -10.95 4.65
N GLY A 47 2.99 -11.77 3.63
CA GLY A 47 1.79 -11.70 2.81
C GLY A 47 0.49 -11.94 3.59
N TYR A 48 0.51 -12.84 4.59
CA TYR A 48 -0.65 -13.09 5.45
C TYR A 48 -0.94 -11.91 6.37
N VAL A 49 0.12 -11.25 6.88
CA VAL A 49 -0.01 -10.01 7.68
C VAL A 49 -0.69 -8.92 6.86
N ILE A 50 -0.23 -8.69 5.63
CA ILE A 50 -0.82 -7.68 4.72
C ILE A 50 -2.28 -8.04 4.43
N GLN A 51 -2.57 -9.30 4.11
CA GLN A 51 -3.95 -9.74 3.87
C GLN A 51 -4.83 -9.47 5.10
N ASN A 52 -4.34 -9.74 6.30
CA ASN A 52 -5.08 -9.48 7.52
C ASN A 52 -5.36 -7.98 7.73
N TRP A 53 -4.39 -7.09 7.48
CA TRP A 53 -4.60 -5.64 7.53
C TRP A 53 -5.68 -5.20 6.54
N MET A 54 -5.61 -5.67 5.29
CA MET A 54 -6.56 -5.30 4.24
C MET A 54 -7.97 -5.89 4.43
N ARG A 55 -8.16 -6.90 5.28
CA ARG A 55 -9.49 -7.44 5.63
C ARG A 55 -10.24 -6.57 6.64
N ILE A 56 -9.53 -5.72 7.39
CA ILE A 56 -10.14 -4.90 8.43
C ILE A 56 -10.76 -3.67 7.77
N LYS A 57 -12.09 -3.55 7.82
CA LYS A 57 -12.83 -2.42 7.20
C LYS A 57 -12.26 -1.06 7.63
N SER A 58 -12.01 -0.87 8.91
CA SER A 58 -11.45 0.38 9.43
C SER A 58 -10.05 0.70 8.90
N THR A 59 -9.25 -0.30 8.54
CA THR A 59 -7.95 -0.07 7.90
C THR A 59 -8.14 0.43 6.47
N VAL A 60 -9.06 -0.17 5.71
CA VAL A 60 -9.37 0.24 4.33
C VAL A 60 -9.99 1.64 4.31
N GLU A 61 -10.96 1.92 5.18
CA GLU A 61 -11.59 3.24 5.32
C GLU A 61 -10.55 4.33 5.67
N PHE A 62 -9.65 4.04 6.61
CA PHE A 62 -8.58 4.97 6.97
C PHE A 62 -7.66 5.26 5.78
N LEU A 63 -7.24 4.23 5.03
CA LEU A 63 -6.40 4.41 3.85
C LEU A 63 -7.15 5.21 2.77
N GLY A 64 -8.43 4.93 2.54
CA GLY A 64 -9.26 5.68 1.59
C GLY A 64 -9.38 7.17 1.96
N LEU A 65 -9.60 7.49 3.23
CA LEU A 65 -9.62 8.87 3.72
C LEU A 65 -8.24 9.54 3.58
N TRP A 66 -7.17 8.83 3.93
CA TRP A 66 -5.82 9.36 3.79
C TRP A 66 -5.50 9.69 2.33
N GLU A 67 -5.85 8.81 1.39
CA GLU A 67 -5.71 9.03 -0.04
C GLU A 67 -6.53 10.22 -0.54
N GLN A 68 -7.78 10.35 -0.10
CA GLN A 68 -8.62 11.54 -0.41
C GLN A 68 -7.97 12.86 0.04
N LEU A 69 -7.31 12.85 1.20
CA LEU A 69 -6.70 14.04 1.76
C LEU A 69 -5.35 14.39 1.12
N ASN A 70 -4.58 13.39 0.70
CA ASN A 70 -3.17 13.59 0.29
C ASN A 70 -2.92 13.40 -1.21
N ASN A 71 -3.82 12.73 -1.94
CA ASN A 71 -3.72 12.52 -3.38
C ASN A 71 -4.88 13.23 -4.11
N PRO A 72 -4.67 14.45 -4.65
CA PRO A 72 -5.71 15.24 -5.30
C PRO A 72 -6.39 14.56 -6.50
N ASN A 73 -5.71 13.59 -7.12
CA ASN A 73 -6.20 12.81 -8.26
C ASN A 73 -6.80 11.46 -7.85
N PHE A 74 -7.02 11.22 -6.55
CA PHE A 74 -7.50 9.94 -6.06
C PHE A 74 -8.92 9.64 -6.56
N ASN A 75 -9.10 8.48 -7.17
CA ASN A 75 -10.39 8.02 -7.66
C ASN A 75 -11.16 7.26 -6.56
N CYS A 76 -11.99 7.99 -5.80
CA CYS A 76 -12.80 7.37 -4.75
C CYS A 76 -13.81 6.35 -5.26
N LEU A 77 -14.32 6.52 -6.48
CA LEU A 77 -15.37 5.65 -7.01
C LEU A 77 -14.85 4.21 -7.22
N GLU A 78 -13.60 4.04 -7.64
CA GLU A 78 -12.97 2.72 -7.74
C GLU A 78 -12.69 2.09 -6.37
N SER A 79 -12.49 2.93 -5.34
CA SER A 79 -12.23 2.47 -3.98
C SER A 79 -13.51 2.04 -3.26
N GLU A 80 -14.63 2.71 -3.54
CA GLU A 80 -15.97 2.37 -3.02
C GLU A 80 -16.44 1.00 -3.55
N VAL A 81 -16.07 0.62 -4.77
CA VAL A 81 -16.36 -0.72 -5.34
C VAL A 81 -15.64 -1.83 -4.56
N ILE A 82 -14.44 -1.56 -4.04
CA ILE A 82 -13.68 -2.51 -3.21
C ILE A 82 -14.28 -2.61 -1.80
N GLU A 83 -14.80 -1.50 -1.26
CA GLU A 83 -15.43 -1.45 0.06
C GLU A 83 -16.83 -2.07 0.09
N THR A 84 -17.64 -1.82 -0.96
CA THR A 84 -19.03 -2.27 -1.03
C THR A 84 -19.18 -3.72 -1.41
N GLY A 85 -18.17 -4.32 -2.06
CA GLY A 85 -18.13 -5.73 -2.41
C GLY A 85 -19.40 -6.17 -3.13
N TRP A 86 -19.38 -6.18 -4.47
CA TRP A 86 -20.54 -6.52 -5.31
C TRP A 86 -21.62 -5.43 -5.29
N VAL A 87 -21.52 -4.44 -6.18
CA VAL A 87 -22.77 -4.00 -6.83
C VAL A 87 -23.15 -5.17 -7.72
N GLU A 88 -24.07 -6.00 -7.23
CA GLU A 88 -24.93 -6.93 -7.96
C GLU A 88 -24.40 -7.44 -9.33
N LEU A 89 -23.91 -8.68 -9.35
CA LEU A 89 -24.18 -9.51 -10.53
C LEU A 89 -25.67 -9.87 -10.49
N ALA A 90 -26.44 -9.23 -11.38
CA ALA A 90 -27.86 -9.43 -11.76
C ALA A 90 -28.82 -8.33 -11.32
#